data_AF-A0A7C4X7C5-F1
#
_entry.id   AF-A0A7C4X7C5-F1
#
_cell.length_a   1.000
_cell.length_b   1.000
_cell.length_c   1.000
_cell.angle_alpha   90.00
_cell.angle_beta   90.00
_cell.angle_gamma   90.00
#
_symmetry.space_group_name_H-M   'P 1'
#
loop_
_entity.id
_entity.type
_entity.pdbx_description
1 polymer ?
#
loop_
_entity_poly.entity_id
_entity_poly.type
_entity_poly.pdbx_seq_one_letter_code
_entity_poly.pdbx_strand_id
1 'polypeptide(L)'
;VPVQRTAYLEWKDDRIQLTVPLLDKSPIIKVRTSSGYYSNGKILAFKDKLPSRPGDNSGQTVGPSIVSIDVKDPVVGGLLVIKGYNFGINRGNSQVIFTVQTLASAIDGSGLSESISVDEDDDYILWSDKEIQIRIPDGAVTGPIWVKTLQGQSKPQFLQLQNIGKKRFITKRTYALESFTTISKVKAKPGGLIYIWRKLPLSSDGQRNVKILESSVQPLYTDKQVTCFLIQNPDPAVEYSIVQKFLVQSVSYTVELNPDTIQIPKTNLPPIYTRYTERSVLIPADDASIADFARTSMQNEKNPYRKALLILNALRKAYKVQPNKKDDPKSAMQEKSGSIKSLVLIYVAALRYAGIPARPIAGILIDDNKKAHKHYWCDFYIYGVGWIPVDPALYMDAVPIELSNPFPSSEKYFGSIDDRHIAFSADSYKVSRLLPDGKTSRSEKEWTFIDINEEYSQEIQAYTSFWSDIEVTGIY
;
A
#
# COMPACT_ATOMS: atom_id res chain seq x y z
N VAL A 1 7.31 31.59 45.50
CA VAL A 1 7.94 31.66 46.83
C VAL A 1 9.43 31.42 46.67
N PRO A 2 10.32 32.29 47.16
CA PRO A 2 11.76 32.05 47.09
C PRO A 2 12.15 30.83 47.92
N VAL A 3 12.97 29.94 47.36
CA VAL A 3 13.51 28.79 48.09
C VAL A 3 14.61 29.27 49.05
N GLN A 4 14.59 28.80 50.30
CA GLN A 4 15.56 29.21 51.32
C GLN A 4 16.98 28.73 50.96
N ARG A 5 18.00 29.49 51.39
CA ARG A 5 19.41 29.22 51.07
C ARG A 5 19.88 27.81 51.47
N THR A 6 19.37 27.29 52.59
CA THR A 6 19.71 25.96 53.13
C THR A 6 19.25 24.79 52.25
N ALA A 7 18.34 25.03 51.31
CA ALA A 7 17.86 24.01 50.39
C ALA A 7 18.75 23.85 49.14
N TYR A 8 19.68 24.77 48.86
CA TYR A 8 20.59 24.63 47.72
C TYR A 8 21.76 23.72 48.09
N LEU A 9 21.93 22.64 47.34
CA LEU A 9 23.01 21.67 47.49
C LEU A 9 24.23 22.07 46.64
N GLU A 10 23.99 22.69 45.48
CA GLU A 10 25.04 23.15 44.57
C GLU A 10 24.53 24.29 43.69
N TRP A 11 25.39 25.26 43.38
CA TRP A 11 25.12 26.29 42.37
C TRP A 11 26.39 26.59 41.57
N LYS A 12 26.36 26.28 40.28
CA LYS A 12 27.39 26.54 39.26
C LYS A 12 26.72 27.19 38.05
N ASP A 13 27.54 27.71 37.14
CA ASP A 13 27.05 28.42 35.95
C ASP A 13 26.23 27.52 35.01
N ASP A 14 26.50 26.21 35.00
CA ASP A 14 25.82 25.20 34.17
C ASP A 14 24.82 24.31 34.94
N ARG A 15 24.84 24.35 36.28
CA ARG A 15 24.04 23.44 37.11
C ARG A 15 23.65 24.06 38.46
N ILE A 16 22.37 23.95 38.80
CA ILE A 16 21.86 24.25 40.13
C ILE A 16 21.19 23.00 40.68
N GLN A 17 21.66 22.53 41.83
CA GLN A 17 21.09 21.39 42.56
C GLN A 17 20.50 21.90 43.87
N LEU A 18 19.24 21.56 44.15
CA LEU A 18 18.55 21.97 45.36
C LEU A 18 17.55 20.90 45.80
N THR A 19 17.27 20.87 47.09
CA THR A 19 16.20 20.10 47.70
C THR A 19 14.89 20.87 47.54
N VAL A 20 13.93 20.31 46.80
CA VAL A 20 12.65 20.97 46.56
C VAL A 20 11.80 20.88 47.84
N PRO A 21 11.27 22.00 48.37
CA PRO A 21 10.36 21.94 49.51
C PRO A 21 9.08 21.18 49.15
N LEU A 22 8.40 20.62 50.16
CA LEU A 22 7.08 19.99 49.96
C LEU A 22 6.10 21.05 49.43
N LEU A 23 5.54 20.82 48.23
CA LEU A 23 4.62 21.73 47.57
C LEU A 23 3.32 21.01 47.18
N ASP A 24 2.20 21.70 47.37
CA ASP A 24 0.88 21.13 47.13
C ASP A 24 0.49 21.06 45.65
N LYS A 25 1.16 21.82 44.78
CA LYS A 25 0.91 21.88 43.33
C LYS A 25 2.22 21.92 42.54
N SER A 26 2.20 21.49 41.28
CA SER A 26 3.36 21.55 40.36
C SER A 26 3.78 23.01 40.13
N PRO A 27 4.94 23.46 40.65
CA PRO A 27 5.35 24.85 40.53
C PRO A 27 6.02 25.12 39.18
N ILE A 28 6.00 26.39 38.77
CA ILE A 28 6.94 26.90 37.76
C ILE A 28 8.18 27.40 38.49
N ILE A 29 9.33 26.82 38.18
CA ILE A 29 10.63 27.22 38.71
C ILE A 29 11.26 28.23 37.75
N LYS A 30 11.79 29.30 38.33
CA LYS A 30 12.60 30.31 37.65
C LYS A 30 13.83 30.59 38.50
N VAL A 31 14.96 30.81 37.84
CA VAL A 31 16.21 31.22 38.47
C VAL A 31 16.32 32.74 38.36
N ARG A 32 16.65 33.41 39.45
CA ARG A 32 16.95 34.85 39.47
C ARG A 32 18.38 35.04 39.93
N THR A 33 19.17 35.78 39.18
CA THR A 33 20.54 36.15 39.56
C THR A 33 20.59 37.56 40.15
N SER A 34 21.76 37.98 40.63
CA SER A 34 21.99 39.32 41.19
C SER A 34 21.71 40.48 40.21
N SER A 35 21.68 40.21 38.89
CA SER A 35 21.32 41.21 37.87
C SER A 35 19.82 41.52 37.82
N GLY A 36 19.00 40.81 38.59
CA GLY A 36 17.58 41.10 38.78
C GLY A 36 16.63 40.41 37.79
N TYR A 37 17.15 39.83 36.70
CA TYR A 37 16.35 39.13 35.69
C TYR A 37 16.05 37.67 36.06
N TYR A 38 14.91 37.17 35.58
CA TYR A 38 14.49 35.78 35.75
C TYR A 38 14.75 34.96 34.49
N SER A 39 15.11 33.69 34.65
CA SER A 39 15.14 32.72 33.56
C SER A 39 13.73 32.44 33.01
N ASN A 40 13.68 31.78 31.85
CA ASN A 40 12.47 31.11 31.38
C ASN A 40 11.97 30.13 32.44
N GLY A 41 10.65 30.05 32.61
CA GLY A 41 10.02 29.16 33.58
C GLY A 41 10.05 27.71 33.10
N LYS A 42 10.36 26.79 34.00
CA LYS A 42 10.21 25.34 33.79
C LYS A 42 9.24 24.77 34.81
N ILE A 43 8.32 23.92 34.37
CA ILE A 43 7.38 23.24 35.27
C ILE A 43 8.11 22.08 35.93
N LEU A 44 8.05 22.01 37.27
CA LEU A 44 8.48 20.84 38.02
C LEU A 44 7.25 19.95 38.26
N ALA A 45 7.23 18.76 37.64
CA ALA A 45 6.18 17.77 37.87
C ALA A 45 6.64 16.76 38.92
N PHE A 46 5.89 16.64 40.02
CA PHE A 46 6.16 15.63 41.05
C PHE A 46 5.73 14.26 40.54
N LYS A 47 6.62 13.26 40.55
CA LYS A 47 6.35 11.90 40.06
C LYS A 47 5.12 11.27 40.73
N ASP A 48 4.87 11.62 41.98
CA ASP A 48 3.80 11.11 42.84
C ASP A 48 2.48 11.89 42.68
N LYS A 49 2.54 13.06 42.01
CA LYS A 49 1.36 13.84 41.56
C LYS A 49 1.14 13.83 40.06
N LEU A 50 2.09 13.25 39.30
CA LEU A 50 1.74 12.70 38.00
C LEU A 50 0.65 11.67 38.28
N PRO A 51 -0.44 11.64 37.48
CA PRO A 51 -1.41 10.57 37.60
C PRO A 51 -0.68 9.24 37.43
N SER A 52 -0.42 8.58 38.56
CA SER A 52 -0.16 7.16 38.59
C SER A 52 -1.51 6.53 38.33
N ARG A 53 -1.55 5.62 37.34
CA ARG A 53 -2.76 4.91 36.98
C ARG A 53 -3.32 4.31 38.28
N PRO A 54 -4.53 4.65 38.73
CA PRO A 54 -5.27 3.71 39.53
C PRO A 54 -5.25 2.40 38.72
N GLY A 55 -5.17 1.26 39.39
CA GLY A 55 -5.52 -0.01 38.75
C GLY A 55 -6.99 0.05 38.36
N ASP A 56 -7.30 0.77 37.29
CA ASP A 56 -8.65 0.95 36.80
C ASP A 56 -8.98 -0.31 36.03
N ASN A 57 -9.76 -1.17 36.69
CA ASN A 57 -10.90 -1.94 36.17
C ASN A 57 -11.11 -1.87 34.64
N SER A 58 -10.13 -2.27 33.85
CA SER A 58 -10.16 -2.14 32.39
C SER A 58 -11.02 -3.22 31.73
N GLY A 59 -11.53 -4.16 32.53
CA GLY A 59 -12.65 -5.01 32.17
C GLY A 59 -14.02 -4.31 32.19
N GLN A 60 -14.12 -3.03 32.60
CA GLN A 60 -15.40 -2.28 32.66
C GLN A 60 -15.53 -1.13 31.65
N THR A 61 -14.48 -0.79 30.88
CA THR A 61 -14.61 0.20 29.80
C THR A 61 -15.24 -0.44 28.57
N VAL A 62 -16.35 0.11 28.09
CA VAL A 62 -16.96 -0.30 26.81
C VAL A 62 -16.05 0.16 25.67
N GLY A 63 -15.34 -0.78 25.05
CA GLY A 63 -14.44 -0.53 23.93
C GLY A 63 -12.96 -0.89 24.19
N PRO A 64 -12.13 -0.91 23.13
CA PRO A 64 -10.75 -1.37 23.20
C PRO A 64 -9.86 -0.35 23.93
N SER A 65 -8.90 -0.85 24.71
CA SER A 65 -7.99 0.01 25.49
C SER A 65 -6.54 -0.42 25.30
N ILE A 66 -5.71 0.50 24.83
CA ILE A 66 -4.26 0.27 24.70
C ILE A 66 -3.59 0.55 26.06
N VAL A 67 -2.85 -0.43 26.57
CA VAL A 67 -2.09 -0.33 27.82
C VAL A 67 -0.65 0.05 27.55
N SER A 68 -0.03 -0.59 26.55
CA SER A 68 1.35 -0.34 26.16
C SER A 68 1.58 -0.74 24.70
N ILE A 69 2.59 -0.12 24.09
CA ILE A 69 3.15 -0.53 22.81
C ILE A 69 4.62 -0.87 22.99
N ASP A 70 5.08 -1.89 22.28
CA ASP A 70 6.48 -2.29 22.20
C ASP A 70 6.86 -2.44 20.72
N VAL A 71 7.98 -1.85 20.33
CA VAL A 71 8.40 -1.72 18.94
C VAL A 71 9.79 -2.30 18.83
N LYS A 72 9.91 -3.47 18.22
CA LYS A 72 11.23 -4.12 18.06
C LYS A 72 12.11 -3.34 17.11
N ASP A 73 11.53 -2.96 15.97
CA ASP A 73 12.17 -2.15 14.93
C ASP A 73 11.22 -1.00 14.57
N PRO A 74 11.55 0.26 14.89
CA PRO A 74 10.65 1.40 14.70
C PRO A 74 10.67 1.90 13.24
N VAL A 75 10.44 1.02 12.28
CA VAL A 75 10.49 1.32 10.83
C VAL A 75 9.38 0.59 10.10
N VAL A 76 9.07 0.97 8.85
CA VAL A 76 8.10 0.24 8.02
C VAL A 76 8.51 -1.23 7.85
N GLY A 77 7.57 -2.16 8.07
CA GLY A 77 7.82 -3.61 8.16
C GLY A 77 8.34 -4.10 9.52
N GLY A 78 8.66 -3.20 10.44
CA GLY A 78 9.03 -3.54 11.81
C GLY A 78 7.87 -4.17 12.59
N LEU A 79 8.19 -4.98 13.60
CA LEU A 79 7.17 -5.60 14.45
C LEU A 79 6.72 -4.64 15.55
N LEU A 80 5.43 -4.34 15.58
CA LEU A 80 4.73 -3.63 16.64
C LEU A 80 3.90 -4.62 17.47
N VAL A 81 4.08 -4.59 18.79
CA VAL A 81 3.27 -5.34 19.76
C VAL A 81 2.44 -4.36 20.56
N ILE A 82 1.12 -4.52 20.51
CA ILE A 82 0.15 -3.70 21.25
C ILE A 82 -0.48 -4.58 22.32
N LYS A 83 -0.33 -4.18 23.58
CA LYS A 83 -0.96 -4.87 24.72
C LYS A 83 -2.09 -4.01 25.28
N GLY A 84 -3.19 -4.66 25.65
CA GLY A 84 -4.38 -3.98 26.09
C GLY A 84 -5.52 -4.90 26.52
N TYR A 85 -6.74 -4.39 26.42
CA TYR A 85 -7.96 -5.09 26.80
C TYR A 85 -9.08 -4.81 25.79
N ASN A 86 -10.04 -5.74 25.70
CA ASN A 86 -11.24 -5.65 24.87
C ASN A 86 -10.94 -5.46 23.37
N PHE A 87 -9.86 -6.08 22.89
CA PHE A 87 -9.58 -6.13 21.45
C PHE A 87 -10.48 -7.15 20.74
N GLY A 88 -11.11 -8.06 21.50
CA GLY A 88 -11.90 -9.15 20.96
C GLY A 88 -11.04 -10.35 20.57
N ILE A 89 -11.61 -11.55 20.77
CA ILE A 89 -10.91 -12.83 20.52
C ILE A 89 -10.63 -13.01 19.02
N ASN A 90 -11.57 -12.59 18.17
CA ASN A 90 -11.44 -12.64 16.71
C ASN A 90 -11.33 -11.22 16.15
N ARG A 91 -10.41 -11.02 15.20
CA ARG A 91 -10.22 -9.72 14.54
C ARG A 91 -11.51 -9.26 13.84
N GLY A 92 -12.09 -10.11 12.99
CA GLY A 92 -13.21 -9.70 12.14
C GLY A 92 -12.87 -8.44 11.35
N ASN A 93 -13.73 -7.43 11.42
CA ASN A 93 -13.51 -6.11 10.80
C ASN A 93 -12.73 -5.13 11.71
N SER A 94 -12.16 -5.61 12.82
CA SER A 94 -11.31 -4.80 13.69
C SER A 94 -9.95 -4.56 13.06
N GLN A 95 -9.36 -3.41 13.36
CA GLN A 95 -8.14 -2.94 12.71
C GLN A 95 -7.30 -2.03 13.60
N VAL A 96 -6.00 -2.04 13.37
CA VAL A 96 -5.08 -1.02 13.87
C VAL A 96 -5.00 0.09 12.82
N ILE A 97 -5.17 1.32 13.28
CA ILE A 97 -5.17 2.52 12.44
C ILE A 97 -3.86 3.28 12.68
N PHE A 98 -3.13 3.55 11.60
CA PHE A 98 -1.87 4.30 11.62
C PHE A 98 -2.06 5.68 11.00
N THR A 99 -1.27 6.65 11.45
CA THR A 99 -1.15 7.95 10.79
C THR A 99 -0.28 7.80 9.54
N VAL A 100 -0.67 8.40 8.40
CA VAL A 100 0.10 8.35 7.13
C VAL A 100 0.55 9.69 6.59
N GLN A 101 0.01 10.79 7.11
CA GLN A 101 0.38 12.10 6.62
C GLN A 101 0.18 13.17 7.69
N THR A 102 1.21 13.99 7.86
CA THR A 102 1.07 15.39 8.27
C THR A 102 1.25 16.22 7.01
N LEU A 103 0.17 16.73 6.42
CA LEU A 103 0.28 17.63 5.27
C LEU A 103 1.07 18.87 5.69
N ALA A 104 2.10 19.24 4.92
CA ALA A 104 2.83 20.50 5.04
C ALA A 104 2.00 21.70 4.51
N SER A 105 0.68 21.65 4.67
CA SER A 105 -0.24 22.77 4.51
C SER A 105 -0.79 23.12 5.88
N ALA A 106 0.13 23.48 6.78
CA ALA A 106 -0.14 23.90 8.15
C ALA A 106 0.07 25.41 8.32
N ILE A 107 -0.24 26.21 7.28
CA ILE A 107 -0.26 27.67 7.42
C ILE A 107 -1.57 28.11 8.13
N ASP A 108 -2.62 27.28 8.09
CA ASP A 108 -3.98 27.70 8.45
C ASP A 108 -4.62 26.84 9.57
N GLY A 109 -3.85 25.94 10.20
CA GLY A 109 -4.29 25.23 11.42
C GLY A 109 -5.43 24.21 11.27
N SER A 110 -5.80 23.82 10.04
CA SER A 110 -6.89 22.85 9.76
C SER A 110 -6.40 21.46 9.32
N GLY A 111 -5.12 21.16 9.49
CA GLY A 111 -4.50 19.93 8.95
C GLY A 111 -5.24 18.66 9.34
N LEU A 112 -5.89 18.01 8.37
CA LEU A 112 -6.43 16.66 8.50
C LEU A 112 -5.25 15.68 8.49
N SER A 113 -5.05 14.96 9.60
CA SER A 113 -4.23 13.75 9.58
C SER A 113 -5.00 12.67 8.82
N GLU A 114 -4.49 12.26 7.65
CA GLU A 114 -5.01 11.07 7.00
C GLU A 114 -4.49 9.83 7.74
N SER A 115 -5.35 8.81 7.83
CA SER A 115 -5.07 7.56 8.50
C SER A 115 -5.19 6.39 7.53
N ILE A 116 -4.28 5.43 7.60
CA ILE A 116 -4.46 4.13 6.97
C ILE A 116 -4.95 3.11 7.98
N SER A 117 -5.81 2.22 7.50
CA SER A 117 -6.14 1.01 8.23
C SER A 117 -5.33 -0.12 7.63
N VAL A 118 -4.70 -0.92 8.48
CA VAL A 118 -4.04 -2.14 8.01
C VAL A 118 -5.12 -3.16 7.72
N ASP A 119 -5.30 -3.43 6.44
CA ASP A 119 -6.39 -4.24 5.91
C ASP A 119 -5.91 -5.61 5.38
N GLU A 120 -4.61 -5.76 5.13
CA GLU A 120 -4.03 -7.04 4.69
C GLU A 120 -3.85 -7.97 5.89
N ASP A 121 -4.46 -9.16 5.84
CA ASP A 121 -4.29 -10.19 6.86
C ASP A 121 -2.81 -10.55 7.07
N ASP A 122 -2.00 -10.48 6.01
CA ASP A 122 -0.57 -10.81 6.02
C ASP A 122 0.25 -9.89 6.94
N ASP A 123 -0.25 -8.71 7.30
CA ASP A 123 0.41 -7.79 8.22
C ASP A 123 0.12 -8.10 9.69
N TYR A 124 -0.97 -8.81 9.99
CA TYR A 124 -1.31 -9.25 11.35
C TYR A 124 -0.68 -10.61 11.64
N ILE A 125 0.25 -10.62 12.59
CA ILE A 125 0.91 -11.85 13.06
C ILE A 125 0.10 -12.53 14.16
N LEU A 126 -0.50 -11.72 15.03
CA LEU A 126 -1.34 -12.18 16.13
C LEU A 126 -2.45 -11.18 16.38
N TRP A 127 -3.66 -11.69 16.56
CA TRP A 127 -4.76 -10.94 17.16
C TRP A 127 -5.36 -11.76 18.29
N SER A 128 -5.51 -11.14 19.45
CA SER A 128 -6.20 -11.69 20.61
C SER A 128 -6.85 -10.57 21.39
N ASP A 129 -7.67 -10.91 22.38
CA ASP A 129 -8.35 -9.93 23.22
C ASP A 129 -7.41 -8.99 24.00
N LYS A 130 -6.15 -9.41 24.24
CA LYS A 130 -5.19 -8.70 25.07
C LYS A 130 -3.89 -8.29 24.36
N GLU A 131 -3.63 -8.87 23.20
CA GLU A 131 -2.39 -8.65 22.47
C GLU A 131 -2.63 -8.68 20.96
N ILE A 132 -2.07 -7.68 20.27
CA ILE A 132 -2.01 -7.60 18.81
C ILE A 132 -0.52 -7.52 18.45
N GLN A 133 -0.07 -8.40 17.54
CA GLN A 133 1.22 -8.29 16.90
C GLN A 133 1.00 -7.98 15.42
N ILE A 134 1.57 -6.89 14.95
CA ILE A 134 1.35 -6.38 13.60
C ILE A 134 2.65 -5.81 13.01
N ARG A 135 2.81 -5.93 11.69
CA ARG A 135 3.85 -5.21 10.96
C ARG A 135 3.44 -3.76 10.78
N ILE A 136 4.38 -2.84 10.98
CA ILE A 136 4.15 -1.42 10.68
C ILE A 136 3.94 -1.30 9.16
N PRO A 137 2.76 -0.85 8.71
CA PRO A 137 2.41 -0.90 7.29
C PRO A 137 3.19 0.14 6.49
N ASP A 138 3.21 -0.06 5.18
CA ASP A 138 3.68 0.94 4.23
C ASP A 138 2.90 2.26 4.38
N GLY A 139 3.59 3.39 4.19
CA GLY A 139 3.00 4.72 4.36
C GLY A 139 2.88 5.21 5.81
N ALA A 140 3.05 4.37 6.83
CA ALA A 140 2.98 4.80 8.22
C ALA A 140 4.07 5.82 8.57
N VAL A 141 3.68 6.86 9.32
CA VAL A 141 4.59 7.89 9.84
C VAL A 141 4.51 7.97 11.37
N THR A 142 5.48 8.65 11.98
CA THR A 142 5.42 9.00 13.41
C THR A 142 4.11 9.73 13.72
N GLY A 143 3.37 9.24 14.71
CA GLY A 143 2.07 9.79 15.05
C GLY A 143 1.25 8.89 15.98
N PRO A 144 0.03 9.32 16.32
CA PRO A 144 -0.92 8.48 17.05
C PRO A 144 -1.34 7.26 16.24
N ILE A 145 -1.59 6.16 16.96
CA ILE A 145 -2.22 4.94 16.48
C ILE A 145 -3.44 4.60 17.35
N TRP A 146 -4.38 3.86 16.77
CA TRP A 146 -5.61 3.44 17.44
C TRP A 146 -5.90 1.97 17.16
N VAL A 147 -6.60 1.32 18.10
CA VAL A 147 -7.26 0.04 17.84
C VAL A 147 -8.75 0.32 17.68
N LYS A 148 -9.32 -0.05 16.54
CA LYS A 148 -10.76 0.04 16.27
C LYS A 148 -11.35 -1.36 16.23
N THR A 149 -12.41 -1.56 17.00
CA THR A 149 -13.18 -2.81 17.09
C THR A 149 -14.66 -2.52 16.84
N LEU A 150 -15.49 -3.56 16.87
CA LEU A 150 -16.95 -3.42 16.83
C LEU A 150 -17.49 -2.64 18.04
N GLN A 151 -16.78 -2.66 19.17
CA GLN A 151 -17.16 -1.99 20.42
C GLN A 151 -16.68 -0.53 20.49
N GLY A 152 -16.01 -0.03 19.44
CA GLY A 152 -15.54 1.35 19.36
C GLY A 152 -14.04 1.46 19.09
N GLN A 153 -13.49 2.64 19.32
CA GLN A 153 -12.10 2.97 19.07
C GLN A 153 -11.38 3.32 20.37
N SER A 154 -10.14 2.88 20.49
CA SER A 154 -9.32 3.15 21.67
C SER A 154 -8.97 4.63 21.78
N LYS A 155 -8.43 5.05 22.92
CA LYS A 155 -7.65 6.30 22.98
C LYS A 155 -6.40 6.16 22.09
N PRO A 156 -5.90 7.25 21.49
CA PRO A 156 -4.66 7.22 20.72
C PRO A 156 -3.48 6.84 21.60
N GLN A 157 -2.58 6.03 21.07
CA GLN A 157 -1.24 5.81 21.63
C GLN A 157 -0.21 6.35 20.64
N PHE A 158 0.80 7.09 21.11
CA PHE A 158 1.79 7.69 20.22
C PHE A 158 2.86 6.67 19.81
N LEU A 159 3.11 6.53 18.51
CA LEU A 159 4.14 5.68 17.92
C LEU A 159 5.22 6.55 17.26
N GLN A 160 6.47 6.33 17.67
CA GLN A 160 7.64 6.99 17.08
C GLN A 160 8.33 6.05 16.09
N LEU A 161 8.50 6.50 14.85
CA LEU A 161 9.24 5.79 13.81
C LEU A 161 10.56 6.50 13.50
N GLN A 162 11.55 5.71 13.07
CA GLN A 162 12.77 6.17 12.41
C GLN A 162 12.48 6.45 10.94
N ASN A 163 13.00 7.57 10.44
CA ASN A 163 12.78 8.00 9.06
C ASN A 163 13.91 7.47 8.16
N ILE A 164 13.74 6.26 7.60
CA ILE A 164 14.69 5.67 6.63
C ILE A 164 14.32 6.07 5.20
N GLY A 165 13.02 6.20 4.93
CA GLY A 165 12.49 6.76 3.69
C GLY A 165 11.13 7.40 3.93
N LYS A 166 10.77 8.37 3.08
CA LYS A 166 9.53 9.13 3.18
C LYS A 166 8.85 9.24 1.83
N LYS A 167 7.55 8.97 1.81
CA LYS A 167 6.70 9.31 0.65
C LYS A 167 6.33 10.79 0.71
N ARG A 168 6.73 11.55 -0.30
CA ARG A 168 6.30 12.94 -0.50
C ARG A 168 5.22 12.97 -1.58
N PHE A 169 3.98 13.07 -1.14
CA PHE A 169 2.82 13.28 -2.02
C PHE A 169 2.86 14.69 -2.62
N ILE A 170 2.52 14.81 -3.90
CA ILE A 170 2.74 16.04 -4.69
C ILE A 170 1.39 16.59 -5.17
N THR A 171 0.74 15.90 -6.11
CA THR A 171 -0.56 16.27 -6.66
C THR A 171 -1.55 15.13 -6.46
N LYS A 172 -2.83 15.47 -6.51
CA LYS A 172 -3.92 14.48 -6.53
C LYS A 172 -4.84 14.82 -7.70
N ARG A 173 -5.40 13.77 -8.31
CA ARG A 173 -6.39 13.89 -9.37
C ARG A 173 -7.49 12.86 -9.18
N THR A 174 -8.74 13.27 -9.33
CA THR A 174 -9.87 12.36 -9.18
C THR A 174 -10.43 12.00 -10.55
N TYR A 175 -10.56 10.71 -10.83
CA TYR A 175 -11.12 10.18 -12.07
C TYR A 175 -12.48 9.53 -11.81
N ALA A 176 -13.44 9.83 -12.68
CA ALA A 176 -14.60 8.98 -12.88
C ALA A 176 -14.30 8.05 -14.07
N LEU A 177 -14.44 6.75 -13.82
CA LEU A 177 -14.13 5.69 -14.78
C LEU A 177 -15.38 4.86 -15.03
N GLU A 178 -15.52 4.35 -16.25
CA GLU A 178 -16.60 3.46 -16.65
C GLU A 178 -16.06 2.25 -17.41
N SER A 179 -16.69 1.10 -17.24
CA SER A 179 -16.51 -0.03 -18.15
C SER A 179 -17.72 -0.94 -18.14
N PHE A 180 -17.92 -1.66 -19.25
CA PHE A 180 -19.02 -2.60 -19.39
C PHE A 180 -18.58 -3.95 -19.95
N THR A 181 -19.39 -4.96 -19.67
CA THR A 181 -19.26 -6.30 -20.23
C THR A 181 -20.61 -6.71 -20.80
N THR A 182 -20.65 -7.19 -22.04
CA THR A 182 -21.86 -7.77 -22.62
C THR A 182 -21.71 -9.27 -22.81
N ILE A 183 -22.79 -10.01 -22.52
CA ILE A 183 -22.93 -11.45 -22.77
C ILE A 183 -24.12 -11.64 -23.70
N SER A 184 -23.88 -12.25 -24.86
CA SER A 184 -24.91 -12.45 -25.89
C SER A 184 -24.77 -13.78 -26.60
N LYS A 185 -25.74 -14.09 -27.47
CA LYS A 185 -25.78 -15.33 -28.28
C LYS A 185 -25.64 -16.59 -27.43
N VAL A 186 -26.28 -16.59 -26.25
CA VAL A 186 -26.18 -17.67 -25.29
C VAL A 186 -26.95 -18.89 -25.79
N LYS A 187 -26.29 -20.05 -25.80
CA LYS A 187 -26.89 -21.36 -26.03
C LYS A 187 -26.78 -22.15 -24.74
N ALA A 188 -27.92 -22.37 -24.09
CA ALA A 188 -27.96 -23.00 -22.78
C ALA A 188 -29.12 -23.99 -22.65
N LYS A 189 -28.92 -25.03 -21.84
CA LYS A 189 -30.01 -25.85 -21.29
C LYS A 189 -30.61 -25.17 -20.04
N PRO A 190 -31.84 -25.54 -19.61
CA PRO A 190 -32.38 -25.07 -18.34
C PRO A 190 -31.42 -25.34 -17.18
N GLY A 191 -31.28 -24.39 -16.25
CA GLY A 191 -30.34 -24.46 -15.13
C GLY A 191 -28.98 -23.80 -15.38
N GLY A 192 -28.74 -23.24 -16.58
CA GLY A 192 -27.44 -22.63 -16.91
C GLY A 192 -27.05 -21.45 -16.04
N LEU A 193 -25.79 -21.41 -15.62
CA LEU A 193 -25.22 -20.34 -14.79
C LEU A 193 -23.97 -19.76 -15.46
N ILE A 194 -23.85 -18.43 -15.46
CA ILE A 194 -22.63 -17.71 -15.87
C ILE A 194 -22.26 -16.71 -14.77
N TYR A 195 -21.06 -16.87 -14.21
CA TYR A 195 -20.44 -15.99 -13.24
C TYR A 195 -19.43 -15.09 -13.94
N ILE A 196 -19.49 -13.78 -13.68
CA ILE A 196 -18.59 -12.78 -14.26
C ILE A 196 -17.80 -12.11 -13.14
N TRP A 197 -16.49 -12.30 -13.14
CA TRP A 197 -15.54 -11.77 -12.17
C TRP A 197 -14.84 -10.53 -12.73
N ARG A 198 -15.02 -9.39 -12.06
CA ARG A 198 -14.48 -8.08 -12.44
C ARG A 198 -13.60 -7.52 -11.34
N LYS A 199 -12.35 -7.19 -11.66
CA LYS A 199 -11.46 -6.48 -10.73
C LYS A 199 -11.94 -5.05 -10.50
N LEU A 200 -11.78 -4.58 -9.27
CA LEU A 200 -11.97 -3.20 -8.88
C LEU A 200 -10.63 -2.45 -8.91
N PRO A 201 -10.62 -1.12 -9.10
CA PRO A 201 -9.42 -0.33 -8.86
C PRO A 201 -8.89 -0.59 -7.43
N LEU A 202 -7.57 -0.74 -7.29
CA LEU A 202 -6.96 -1.04 -5.99
C LEU A 202 -6.95 0.18 -5.07
N SER A 203 -7.10 -0.03 -3.77
CA SER A 203 -6.82 1.01 -2.77
C SER A 203 -5.37 0.91 -2.30
N SER A 204 -4.66 2.03 -2.26
CA SER A 204 -3.27 2.14 -1.77
C SER A 204 -2.96 3.59 -1.37
N ASP A 205 -1.75 3.85 -0.85
CA ASP A 205 -1.28 5.21 -0.56
C ASP A 205 -1.30 6.14 -1.78
N GLY A 206 -1.08 5.59 -2.98
CA GLY A 206 -1.08 6.33 -4.26
C GLY A 206 -2.44 6.32 -4.96
N GLN A 207 -3.40 5.53 -4.49
CA GLN A 207 -4.73 5.41 -5.07
C GLN A 207 -5.79 5.32 -3.97
N ARG A 208 -6.37 6.46 -3.61
CA ARG A 208 -7.24 6.64 -2.45
C ARG A 208 -8.70 6.81 -2.88
N ASN A 209 -9.60 6.77 -1.90
CA ASN A 209 -11.02 7.09 -2.08
C ASN A 209 -11.71 6.32 -3.22
N VAL A 210 -11.30 5.06 -3.44
CA VAL A 210 -11.89 4.21 -4.46
C VAL A 210 -13.32 3.87 -4.08
N LYS A 211 -14.27 4.17 -4.96
CA LYS A 211 -15.70 3.91 -4.75
C LYS A 211 -16.34 3.38 -6.02
N ILE A 212 -17.27 2.45 -5.86
CA ILE A 212 -18.24 2.11 -6.91
C ILE A 212 -19.34 3.17 -6.85
N LEU A 213 -19.50 3.93 -7.93
CA LEU A 213 -20.55 4.95 -8.03
C LEU A 213 -21.87 4.33 -8.48
N GLU A 214 -21.79 3.41 -9.42
CA GLU A 214 -22.96 2.78 -10.04
C GLU A 214 -22.62 1.38 -10.53
N SER A 215 -23.60 0.48 -10.45
CA SER A 215 -23.58 -0.84 -11.09
C SER A 215 -24.95 -1.07 -11.72
N SER A 216 -25.01 -1.33 -13.03
CA SER A 216 -26.30 -1.52 -13.74
C SER A 216 -27.03 -2.79 -13.31
N VAL A 217 -26.31 -3.74 -12.73
CA VAL A 217 -26.82 -5.01 -12.20
C VAL A 217 -26.38 -5.14 -10.75
N GLN A 218 -27.24 -5.75 -9.92
CA GLN A 218 -26.85 -6.08 -8.55
C GLN A 218 -25.77 -7.19 -8.56
N PRO A 219 -24.62 -6.98 -7.91
CA PRO A 219 -23.61 -8.02 -7.80
C PRO A 219 -24.08 -9.16 -6.89
N LEU A 220 -23.63 -10.37 -7.19
CA LEU A 220 -23.76 -11.52 -6.28
C LEU A 220 -22.85 -11.33 -5.06
N TYR A 221 -21.63 -10.85 -5.29
CA TYR A 221 -20.61 -10.67 -4.28
C TYR A 221 -19.68 -9.52 -4.65
N THR A 222 -19.24 -8.75 -3.66
CA THR A 222 -18.25 -7.69 -3.81
C THR A 222 -17.35 -7.65 -2.60
N ASP A 223 -16.04 -7.60 -2.82
CA ASP A 223 -15.05 -7.23 -1.80
C ASP A 223 -14.23 -6.00 -2.25
N LYS A 224 -13.07 -5.79 -1.64
CA LYS A 224 -12.19 -4.64 -1.92
C LYS A 224 -11.46 -4.74 -3.26
N GLN A 225 -11.43 -5.93 -3.88
CA GLN A 225 -10.57 -6.25 -5.01
C GLN A 225 -11.34 -6.78 -6.22
N VAL A 226 -12.52 -7.38 -6.01
CA VAL A 226 -13.30 -8.03 -7.06
C VAL A 226 -14.81 -7.88 -6.81
N THR A 227 -15.56 -7.86 -7.90
CA THR A 227 -17.01 -8.03 -7.92
C THR A 227 -17.37 -9.24 -8.77
N CYS A 228 -18.30 -10.06 -8.29
CA CYS A 228 -18.88 -11.19 -9.00
C CYS A 228 -20.34 -10.90 -9.35
N PHE A 229 -20.71 -11.12 -10.61
CA PHE A 229 -22.08 -11.08 -11.10
C PHE A 229 -22.53 -12.47 -11.50
N LEU A 230 -23.83 -12.73 -11.43
CA LEU A 230 -24.42 -14.00 -11.82
C LEU A 230 -25.56 -13.78 -12.81
N ILE A 231 -25.47 -14.44 -13.96
CA ILE A 231 -26.55 -14.60 -14.93
C ILE A 231 -27.10 -16.02 -14.76
N GLN A 232 -28.34 -16.13 -14.28
CA GLN A 232 -29.03 -17.40 -14.09
C GLN A 232 -30.02 -17.64 -15.23
N ASN A 233 -30.09 -18.89 -15.71
CA ASN A 233 -30.99 -19.32 -16.76
C ASN A 233 -31.03 -18.35 -17.95
N PRO A 234 -29.88 -18.07 -18.60
CA PRO A 234 -29.81 -17.06 -19.63
C PRO A 234 -30.74 -17.38 -20.81
N ASP A 235 -31.53 -16.38 -21.22
CA ASP A 235 -32.41 -16.44 -22.38
C ASP A 235 -31.58 -16.22 -23.67
N PRO A 236 -31.65 -17.15 -24.64
CA PRO A 236 -30.94 -17.01 -25.92
C PRO A 236 -31.27 -15.73 -26.72
N ALA A 237 -32.43 -15.11 -26.49
CA ALA A 237 -32.88 -13.90 -27.18
C ALA A 237 -32.40 -12.60 -26.51
N VAL A 238 -31.83 -12.67 -25.30
CA VAL A 238 -31.45 -11.50 -24.50
C VAL A 238 -29.94 -11.27 -24.55
N GLU A 239 -29.56 -10.00 -24.71
CA GLU A 239 -28.21 -9.53 -24.43
C GLU A 239 -28.16 -8.98 -23.00
N TYR A 240 -27.21 -9.48 -22.21
CA TYR A 240 -26.97 -9.05 -20.85
C TYR A 240 -25.83 -8.02 -20.85
N SER A 241 -26.04 -6.85 -20.24
CA SER A 241 -25.01 -5.81 -20.12
C SER A 241 -24.78 -5.42 -18.66
N ILE A 242 -23.52 -5.51 -18.23
CA ILE A 242 -23.07 -5.16 -16.88
C ILE A 242 -22.17 -3.93 -16.99
N VAL A 243 -22.66 -2.77 -16.56
CA VAL A 243 -21.94 -1.50 -16.52
C VAL A 243 -21.51 -1.21 -15.08
N GLN A 244 -20.26 -0.81 -14.89
CA GLN A 244 -19.77 -0.33 -13.59
C GLN A 244 -19.08 1.01 -13.75
N LYS A 245 -19.41 1.94 -12.85
CA LYS A 245 -18.76 3.26 -12.74
C LYS A 245 -18.00 3.35 -11.43
N PHE A 246 -16.80 3.90 -11.49
CA PHE A 246 -15.89 4.04 -10.35
C PHE A 246 -15.47 5.49 -10.18
N LEU A 247 -15.25 5.89 -8.93
CA LEU A 247 -14.51 7.09 -8.57
C LEU A 247 -13.18 6.67 -7.99
N VAL A 248 -12.07 7.22 -8.48
CA VAL A 248 -10.73 6.90 -8.02
C VAL A 248 -9.92 8.18 -7.86
N GLN A 249 -9.28 8.37 -6.71
CA GLN A 249 -8.34 9.46 -6.52
C GLN A 249 -6.91 8.93 -6.66
N SER A 250 -6.23 9.29 -7.75
CA SER A 250 -4.81 9.00 -7.94
C SER A 250 -3.97 10.12 -7.34
N VAL A 251 -2.88 9.77 -6.66
CA VAL A 251 -2.00 10.71 -5.97
C VAL A 251 -0.58 10.47 -6.45
N SER A 252 0.04 11.51 -7.01
CA SER A 252 1.44 11.46 -7.38
C SER A 252 2.33 11.57 -6.15
N TYR A 253 3.43 10.82 -6.13
CA TYR A 253 4.40 10.88 -5.05
C TYR A 253 5.80 10.47 -5.48
N THR A 254 6.78 10.91 -4.70
CA THR A 254 8.16 10.46 -4.76
C THR A 254 8.54 9.82 -3.43
N VAL A 255 9.24 8.69 -3.48
CA VAL A 255 9.90 8.10 -2.32
C VAL A 255 11.29 8.71 -2.17
N GLU A 256 11.48 9.48 -1.11
CA GLU A 256 12.74 10.11 -0.76
C GLU A 256 13.45 9.24 0.27
N LEU A 257 14.64 8.75 -0.05
CA LEU A 257 15.44 7.93 0.85
C LEU A 257 16.94 8.12 0.60
N ASN A 258 17.75 7.80 1.60
CA ASN A 258 19.19 7.65 1.44
C ASN A 258 19.51 6.14 1.37
N PRO A 259 20.00 5.61 0.23
CA PRO A 259 20.29 4.18 0.13
C PRO A 259 21.29 3.68 1.20
N ASP A 260 22.22 4.52 1.67
CA ASP A 260 23.24 4.13 2.65
C ASP A 260 22.66 3.88 4.06
N THR A 261 21.45 4.36 4.35
CA THR A 261 20.80 4.12 5.65
C THR A 261 19.99 2.83 5.68
N ILE A 262 19.84 2.13 4.54
CA ILE A 262 19.07 0.89 4.46
C ILE A 262 19.78 -0.22 5.24
N GLN A 263 19.09 -0.77 6.23
CA GLN A 263 19.53 -1.93 7.02
C GLN A 263 18.44 -3.00 6.99
N ILE A 264 18.70 -4.13 6.32
CA ILE A 264 17.76 -5.25 6.26
C ILE A 264 18.10 -6.27 7.36
N PRO A 265 17.17 -6.59 8.27
CA PRO A 265 17.36 -7.66 9.24
C PRO A 265 17.62 -9.01 8.58
N LYS A 266 18.54 -9.80 9.13
CA LYS A 266 18.83 -11.16 8.62
C LYS A 266 17.71 -12.17 8.91
N THR A 267 16.89 -11.90 9.93
CA THR A 267 15.81 -12.77 10.41
C THR A 267 14.59 -11.91 10.75
N ASN A 268 13.43 -12.53 10.94
CA ASN A 268 12.18 -11.85 11.30
C ASN A 268 11.70 -10.80 10.26
N LEU A 269 11.97 -11.06 8.98
CA LEU A 269 11.43 -10.26 7.89
C LEU A 269 9.90 -10.39 7.81
N PRO A 270 9.19 -9.36 7.32
CA PRO A 270 7.75 -9.44 7.11
C PRO A 270 7.38 -10.55 6.09
N PRO A 271 6.19 -11.17 6.21
CA PRO A 271 5.73 -12.22 5.28
C PRO A 271 5.76 -11.82 3.80
N ILE A 272 5.65 -10.51 3.52
CA ILE A 272 5.82 -9.90 2.20
C ILE A 272 7.13 -10.32 1.50
N TYR A 273 8.21 -10.54 2.26
CA TYR A 273 9.49 -10.95 1.69
C TYR A 273 9.41 -12.34 1.09
N THR A 274 8.79 -13.30 1.79
CA THR A 274 8.58 -14.64 1.24
C THR A 274 7.66 -14.57 0.02
N ARG A 275 6.47 -13.98 0.18
CA ARG A 275 5.45 -13.93 -0.87
C ARG A 275 5.94 -13.27 -2.17
N TYR A 276 6.60 -12.13 -2.07
CA TYR A 276 6.98 -11.33 -3.24
C TYR A 276 8.42 -11.52 -3.69
N THR A 277 9.15 -12.51 -3.16
CA THR A 277 10.40 -13.02 -3.76
C THR A 277 10.21 -14.39 -4.41
N GLU A 278 9.06 -15.04 -4.19
CA GLU A 278 8.74 -16.34 -4.81
C GLU A 278 8.45 -16.24 -6.31
N ARG A 279 8.74 -17.34 -7.02
CA ARG A 279 8.35 -17.54 -8.42
C ARG A 279 6.88 -17.91 -8.54
N SER A 280 6.25 -17.51 -9.64
CA SER A 280 4.87 -17.85 -9.98
C SER A 280 4.72 -18.12 -11.47
N VAL A 281 3.53 -18.51 -11.91
CA VAL A 281 3.23 -18.64 -13.35
C VAL A 281 3.40 -17.29 -14.07
N LEU A 282 3.03 -16.20 -13.41
CA LEU A 282 3.16 -14.84 -13.95
C LEU A 282 4.61 -14.33 -13.88
N ILE A 283 5.35 -14.70 -12.83
CA ILE A 283 6.70 -14.21 -12.54
C ILE A 283 7.70 -15.37 -12.52
N PRO A 284 8.38 -15.65 -13.64
CA PRO A 284 9.33 -16.76 -13.74
C PRO A 284 10.69 -16.38 -13.15
N ALA A 285 10.75 -16.12 -11.85
CA ALA A 285 11.98 -15.70 -11.14
C ALA A 285 13.08 -16.77 -11.10
N ASP A 286 12.75 -18.03 -11.42
CA ASP A 286 13.68 -19.16 -11.53
C ASP A 286 14.13 -19.44 -12.98
N ASP A 287 13.72 -18.62 -13.95
CA ASP A 287 14.21 -18.73 -15.33
C ASP A 287 15.71 -18.43 -15.39
N ALA A 288 16.49 -19.34 -15.96
CA ALA A 288 17.94 -19.23 -16.01
C ALA A 288 18.42 -17.97 -16.73
N SER A 289 17.77 -17.58 -17.83
CA SER A 289 18.17 -16.41 -18.61
C SER A 289 17.96 -15.10 -17.84
N ILE A 290 16.84 -15.01 -17.10
CA ILE A 290 16.52 -13.85 -16.27
C ILE A 290 17.41 -13.80 -15.04
N ALA A 291 17.66 -14.95 -14.40
CA ALA A 291 18.58 -15.08 -13.27
C ALA A 291 20.02 -14.66 -13.64
N ASP A 292 20.51 -15.10 -14.79
CA ASP A 292 21.84 -14.76 -15.30
C ASP A 292 21.95 -13.27 -15.64
N PHE A 293 20.91 -12.71 -16.26
CA PHE A 293 20.82 -11.27 -16.51
C PHE A 293 20.87 -10.47 -15.20
N ALA A 294 20.07 -10.85 -14.20
CA ALA A 294 20.02 -10.18 -12.91
C ALA A 294 21.39 -10.26 -12.20
N ARG A 295 22.00 -11.45 -12.14
CA ARG A 295 23.32 -11.67 -11.51
C ARG A 295 24.39 -10.80 -12.16
N THR A 296 24.42 -10.74 -13.49
CA THR A 296 25.38 -9.94 -14.25
C THR A 296 25.18 -8.44 -14.03
N SER A 297 23.93 -8.00 -14.00
CA SER A 297 23.56 -6.59 -13.83
C SER A 297 23.95 -6.03 -12.45
N MET A 298 23.76 -6.82 -11.39
CA MET A 298 24.04 -6.40 -10.01
C MET A 298 25.53 -6.39 -9.67
N GLN A 299 26.37 -7.14 -10.39
CA GLN A 299 27.79 -7.32 -10.06
C GLN A 299 27.96 -7.73 -8.57
N ASN A 300 28.72 -6.95 -7.79
CA ASN A 300 28.97 -7.18 -6.37
C ASN A 300 28.10 -6.31 -5.44
N GLU A 301 27.16 -5.53 -5.97
CA GLU A 301 26.30 -4.65 -5.17
C GLU A 301 25.47 -5.46 -4.16
N LYS A 302 25.36 -4.96 -2.94
CA LYS A 302 24.62 -5.58 -1.83
C LYS A 302 23.38 -4.80 -1.45
N ASN A 303 23.38 -3.49 -1.67
CA ASN A 303 22.27 -2.62 -1.36
C ASN A 303 21.06 -2.92 -2.28
N PRO A 304 19.88 -3.26 -1.72
CA PRO A 304 18.71 -3.66 -2.51
C PRO A 304 18.22 -2.55 -3.44
N TYR A 305 18.26 -1.29 -3.01
CA TYR A 305 17.82 -0.14 -3.80
C TYR A 305 18.74 0.06 -5.01
N ARG A 306 20.06 -0.02 -4.79
CA ARG A 306 21.06 0.10 -5.88
C ARG A 306 21.00 -1.08 -6.84
N LYS A 307 20.80 -2.31 -6.34
CA LYS A 307 20.55 -3.48 -7.19
C LYS A 307 19.36 -3.27 -8.11
N ALA A 308 18.24 -2.78 -7.58
CA ALA A 308 17.05 -2.50 -8.39
C ALA A 308 17.35 -1.50 -9.52
N LEU A 309 18.02 -0.39 -9.19
CA LEU A 309 18.43 0.60 -10.19
C LEU A 309 19.41 0.05 -11.24
N LEU A 310 20.38 -0.78 -10.83
CA LEU A 310 21.34 -1.41 -11.74
C LEU A 310 20.65 -2.35 -12.74
N ILE A 311 19.72 -3.17 -12.27
CA ILE A 311 18.93 -4.07 -13.11
C ILE A 311 18.08 -3.26 -14.10
N LEU A 312 17.40 -2.20 -13.64
CA LEU A 312 16.59 -1.34 -14.50
C LEU A 312 17.45 -0.67 -15.60
N ASN A 313 18.62 -0.15 -15.23
CA ASN A 313 19.57 0.45 -16.17
C ASN A 313 20.13 -0.57 -17.18
N ALA A 314 20.35 -1.81 -16.76
CA ALA A 314 20.74 -2.87 -17.67
C ALA A 314 19.63 -3.19 -18.67
N LEU A 315 18.36 -3.21 -18.24
CA LEU A 315 17.21 -3.40 -19.15
C LEU A 315 17.06 -2.23 -20.12
N ARG A 316 17.22 -0.99 -19.66
CA ARG A 316 17.22 0.21 -20.52
C ARG A 316 18.22 0.10 -21.68
N LYS A 317 19.37 -0.53 -21.44
CA LYS A 317 20.41 -0.73 -22.46
C LYS A 317 20.16 -1.95 -23.34
N ALA A 318 19.57 -3.00 -22.80
CA ALA A 318 19.49 -4.31 -23.45
C ALA A 318 18.16 -4.59 -24.14
N TYR A 319 17.05 -3.97 -23.70
CA TYR A 319 15.70 -4.36 -24.10
C TYR A 319 15.02 -3.30 -24.97
N LYS A 320 14.38 -3.72 -26.07
CA LYS A 320 13.60 -2.84 -26.95
C LYS A 320 12.10 -3.14 -26.86
N VAL A 321 11.30 -2.13 -26.50
CA VAL A 321 9.83 -2.25 -26.47
C VAL A 321 9.24 -2.35 -27.88
N GLN A 322 8.34 -3.30 -28.08
CA GLN A 322 7.59 -3.55 -29.31
C GLN A 322 6.12 -3.85 -28.95
N PRO A 323 5.17 -2.92 -29.22
CA PRO A 323 3.78 -3.04 -28.76
C PRO A 323 3.02 -4.28 -29.24
N ASN A 324 3.35 -4.80 -30.43
CA ASN A 324 2.61 -5.89 -31.08
C ASN A 324 3.18 -7.29 -30.77
N LYS A 325 4.17 -7.39 -29.87
CA LYS A 325 4.75 -8.68 -29.46
C LYS A 325 3.89 -9.35 -28.40
N LYS A 326 3.90 -10.69 -28.41
CA LYS A 326 3.24 -11.50 -27.40
C LYS A 326 3.79 -11.19 -26.00
N ASP A 327 2.92 -11.20 -25.01
CA ASP A 327 3.27 -11.07 -23.60
C ASP A 327 3.89 -12.37 -23.07
N ASP A 328 5.18 -12.59 -23.32
CA ASP A 328 5.95 -13.71 -22.78
C ASP A 328 7.35 -13.25 -22.33
N PRO A 329 7.59 -13.11 -21.01
CA PRO A 329 8.87 -12.61 -20.50
C PRO A 329 10.06 -13.50 -20.87
N LYS A 330 9.86 -14.82 -21.04
CA LYS A 330 10.96 -15.75 -21.35
C LYS A 330 11.48 -15.54 -22.77
N SER A 331 10.56 -15.60 -23.75
CA SER A 331 10.91 -15.33 -25.14
C SER A 331 11.43 -13.90 -25.31
N ALA A 332 10.83 -12.92 -24.63
CA ALA A 332 11.26 -11.52 -24.73
C ALA A 332 12.66 -11.27 -24.16
N MET A 333 13.07 -11.99 -23.11
CA MET A 333 14.45 -11.92 -22.58
C MET A 333 15.46 -12.46 -23.61
N GLN A 334 15.15 -13.59 -24.26
CA GLN A 334 16.02 -14.18 -25.28
C GLN A 334 16.15 -13.28 -26.52
N GLU A 335 15.02 -12.72 -26.98
CA GLU A 335 14.96 -11.82 -28.13
C GLU A 335 15.47 -10.41 -27.82
N LYS A 336 15.68 -10.06 -26.54
CA LYS A 336 16.02 -8.71 -26.08
C LYS A 336 15.01 -7.65 -26.54
N SER A 337 13.77 -8.07 -26.77
CA SER A 337 12.68 -7.20 -27.22
C SER A 337 11.33 -7.83 -26.95
N GLY A 338 10.29 -7.01 -26.82
CA GLY A 338 8.93 -7.49 -26.55
C GLY A 338 8.02 -6.40 -26.03
N SER A 339 6.86 -6.77 -25.50
CA SER A 339 5.87 -5.83 -24.99
C SER A 339 6.33 -5.12 -23.69
N ILE A 340 5.62 -4.04 -23.32
CA ILE A 340 5.77 -3.36 -22.02
C ILE A 340 5.50 -4.35 -20.86
N LYS A 341 4.47 -5.20 -20.98
CA LYS A 341 4.18 -6.22 -19.98
C LYS A 341 5.36 -7.17 -19.80
N SER A 342 5.94 -7.66 -20.89
CA SER A 342 7.11 -8.55 -20.82
C SER A 342 8.31 -7.87 -20.16
N LEU A 343 8.58 -6.59 -20.47
CA LEU A 343 9.62 -5.79 -19.82
C LEU A 343 9.42 -5.72 -18.29
N VAL A 344 8.21 -5.41 -17.85
CA VAL A 344 7.85 -5.31 -16.43
C VAL A 344 7.98 -6.65 -15.73
N LEU A 345 7.46 -7.73 -16.33
CA LEU A 345 7.53 -9.07 -15.76
C LEU A 345 8.98 -9.57 -15.65
N ILE A 346 9.82 -9.26 -16.63
CA ILE A 346 11.27 -9.50 -16.58
C ILE A 346 11.92 -8.75 -15.43
N TYR A 347 11.63 -7.44 -15.30
CA TYR A 347 12.22 -6.61 -14.26
C TYR A 347 11.84 -7.13 -12.87
N VAL A 348 10.56 -7.42 -12.64
CA VAL A 348 10.08 -8.00 -11.38
C VAL A 348 10.72 -9.38 -11.13
N ALA A 349 10.80 -10.27 -12.12
CA ALA A 349 11.44 -11.57 -11.97
C ALA A 349 12.92 -11.43 -11.57
N ALA A 350 13.66 -10.49 -12.17
CA ALA A 350 15.04 -10.20 -11.82
C ALA A 350 15.19 -9.64 -10.38
N LEU A 351 14.26 -8.79 -9.93
CA LEU A 351 14.23 -8.31 -8.54
C LEU A 351 13.96 -9.45 -7.55
N ARG A 352 12.97 -10.31 -7.85
CA ARG A 352 12.65 -11.48 -7.01
C ARG A 352 13.83 -12.43 -6.88
N TYR A 353 14.52 -12.72 -7.99
CA TYR A 353 15.76 -13.48 -8.00
C TYR A 353 16.84 -12.84 -7.11
N ALA A 354 16.92 -11.51 -7.09
CA ALA A 354 17.86 -10.77 -6.24
C ALA A 354 17.51 -10.76 -4.74
N GLY A 355 16.40 -11.41 -4.34
CA GLY A 355 15.86 -11.38 -2.97
C GLY A 355 15.17 -10.07 -2.61
N ILE A 356 14.78 -9.26 -3.61
CA ILE A 356 14.06 -8.00 -3.43
C ILE A 356 12.57 -8.27 -3.68
N PRO A 357 11.69 -8.06 -2.69
CA PRO A 357 10.27 -8.31 -2.90
C PRO A 357 9.72 -7.33 -3.94
N ALA A 358 9.06 -7.84 -4.97
CA ALA A 358 8.56 -7.03 -6.07
C ALA A 358 7.25 -7.59 -6.62
N ARG A 359 6.35 -6.70 -7.06
CA ARG A 359 5.06 -7.07 -7.63
C ARG A 359 4.81 -6.32 -8.94
N PRO A 360 4.37 -7.01 -10.01
CA PRO A 360 3.93 -6.31 -11.20
C PRO A 360 2.58 -5.66 -10.92
N ILE A 361 2.29 -4.56 -11.59
CA ILE A 361 1.00 -3.87 -11.50
C ILE A 361 0.43 -3.78 -12.90
N ALA A 362 -0.83 -4.18 -13.04
CA ALA A 362 -1.61 -3.97 -14.25
C ALA A 362 -2.74 -2.98 -13.97
N GLY A 363 -2.95 -2.10 -14.94
CA GLY A 363 -4.00 -1.10 -14.89
C GLY A 363 -4.04 -0.28 -16.16
N ILE A 364 -4.29 1.02 -15.99
CA ILE A 364 -4.35 1.98 -17.08
C ILE A 364 -3.43 3.18 -16.83
N LEU A 365 -2.99 3.78 -17.93
CA LEU A 365 -2.32 5.08 -17.97
C LEU A 365 -3.20 6.04 -18.78
N ILE A 366 -3.52 7.19 -18.19
CA ILE A 366 -4.44 8.17 -18.80
C ILE A 366 -3.65 9.28 -19.49
N ASP A 367 -3.90 9.47 -20.79
CA ASP A 367 -3.22 10.48 -21.59
C ASP A 367 -3.79 11.90 -21.42
N ASP A 368 -3.16 12.88 -22.09
CA ASP A 368 -3.60 14.28 -22.05
C ASP A 368 -4.99 14.52 -22.65
N ASN A 369 -5.45 13.61 -23.52
CA ASN A 369 -6.75 13.63 -24.15
C ASN A 369 -7.81 12.84 -23.37
N LYS A 370 -7.50 12.45 -22.12
CA LYS A 370 -8.37 11.66 -21.23
C LYS A 370 -8.66 10.25 -21.75
N LYS A 371 -7.84 9.73 -22.66
CA LYS A 371 -7.96 8.34 -23.11
C LYS A 371 -7.17 7.44 -22.16
N ALA A 372 -7.81 6.37 -21.72
CA ALA A 372 -7.15 5.33 -20.93
C ALA A 372 -6.47 4.33 -21.86
N HIS A 373 -5.21 4.01 -21.55
CA HIS A 373 -4.42 3.03 -22.28
C HIS A 373 -4.01 1.91 -21.34
N LYS A 374 -3.98 0.68 -21.85
CA LYS A 374 -3.52 -0.47 -21.08
C LYS A 374 -2.06 -0.28 -20.74
N HIS A 375 -1.73 -0.40 -19.45
CA HIS A 375 -0.36 -0.16 -19.02
C HIS A 375 0.06 -1.05 -17.87
N TYR A 376 1.37 -1.21 -17.73
CA TYR A 376 1.99 -2.07 -16.74
C TYR A 376 3.22 -1.40 -16.16
N TRP A 377 3.38 -1.51 -14.86
CA TRP A 377 4.54 -1.03 -14.09
C TRP A 377 4.75 -1.97 -12.91
N CYS A 378 5.51 -1.57 -11.90
CA CYS A 378 5.72 -2.41 -10.73
C CYS A 378 6.01 -1.59 -9.47
N ASP A 379 5.92 -2.26 -8.32
CA ASP A 379 6.51 -1.79 -7.08
C ASP A 379 7.57 -2.79 -6.61
N PHE A 380 8.59 -2.30 -5.92
CA PHE A 380 9.49 -3.13 -5.12
C PHE A 380 9.52 -2.66 -3.67
N TYR A 381 9.74 -3.57 -2.74
CA TYR A 381 9.67 -3.31 -1.31
C TYR A 381 11.07 -3.24 -0.70
N ILE A 382 11.30 -2.27 0.19
CA ILE A 382 12.49 -2.22 1.03
C ILE A 382 12.08 -2.14 2.50
N TYR A 383 12.61 -3.05 3.32
CA TYR A 383 12.46 -2.98 4.77
C TYR A 383 12.89 -1.62 5.31
N GLY A 384 12.01 -1.01 6.09
CA GLY A 384 12.16 0.32 6.66
C GLY A 384 11.72 1.48 5.77
N VAL A 385 11.46 1.24 4.47
CA VAL A 385 10.97 2.25 3.53
C VAL A 385 9.53 1.98 3.10
N GLY A 386 9.20 0.73 2.75
CA GLY A 386 7.90 0.35 2.17
C GLY A 386 7.97 0.07 0.67
N TRP A 387 6.83 0.18 -0.01
CA TRP A 387 6.74 -0.01 -1.47
C TRP A 387 7.24 1.23 -2.22
N ILE A 388 8.08 0.98 -3.22
CA ILE A 388 8.73 1.97 -4.06
C ILE A 388 8.26 1.73 -5.51
N PRO A 389 7.56 2.68 -6.14
CA PRO A 389 7.05 2.51 -7.48
C PRO A 389 8.16 2.62 -8.52
N VAL A 390 8.05 1.83 -9.57
CA VAL A 390 8.88 1.92 -10.77
C VAL A 390 8.03 1.69 -12.01
N ASP A 391 8.11 2.61 -12.97
CA ASP A 391 7.64 2.38 -14.33
C ASP A 391 8.82 2.21 -15.29
N PRO A 392 9.19 0.96 -15.65
CA PRO A 392 10.29 0.72 -16.57
C PRO A 392 10.09 1.32 -17.96
N ALA A 393 8.85 1.35 -18.47
CA ALA A 393 8.59 1.84 -19.82
C ALA A 393 8.70 3.36 -19.90
N LEU A 394 8.14 4.09 -18.92
CA LEU A 394 8.30 5.54 -18.83
C LEU A 394 9.74 5.93 -18.47
N TYR A 395 10.41 5.17 -17.60
CA TYR A 395 11.84 5.35 -17.31
C TYR A 395 12.73 5.25 -18.56
N MET A 396 12.33 4.40 -19.51
CA MET A 396 13.03 4.16 -20.77
C MET A 396 12.56 5.05 -21.92
N ASP A 397 11.61 5.98 -21.70
CA ASP A 397 10.97 6.78 -22.76
C ASP A 397 10.36 5.89 -23.87
N ALA A 398 9.79 4.74 -23.48
CA ALA A 398 9.37 3.67 -24.38
C ALA A 398 7.84 3.49 -24.47
N VAL A 399 7.06 4.38 -23.84
CA VAL A 399 5.59 4.37 -23.94
C VAL A 399 5.17 5.09 -25.22
N PRO A 400 4.41 4.45 -26.13
CA PRO A 400 4.06 5.01 -27.43
C PRO A 400 2.78 5.87 -27.36
N ILE A 401 2.63 6.70 -26.34
CA ILE A 401 1.48 7.60 -26.17
C ILE A 401 1.96 9.01 -25.83
N GLU A 402 1.25 10.03 -26.30
CA GLU A 402 1.58 11.42 -25.99
C GLU A 402 1.20 11.75 -24.54
N LEU A 403 2.22 12.07 -23.74
CA LEU A 403 2.08 12.47 -22.34
C LEU A 403 2.93 13.70 -22.10
N SER A 404 2.31 14.79 -21.67
CA SER A 404 3.04 15.84 -20.98
C SER A 404 3.69 15.24 -19.75
N ASN A 405 5.03 15.17 -19.77
CA ASN A 405 5.79 14.52 -18.71
C ASN A 405 5.55 15.27 -17.39
N PRO A 406 4.90 14.63 -16.39
CA PRO A 406 4.65 15.27 -15.10
C PRO A 406 5.94 15.44 -14.30
N PHE A 407 7.02 14.77 -14.69
CA PHE A 407 8.33 14.87 -14.07
C PHE A 407 9.34 15.59 -14.97
N PRO A 408 10.38 16.21 -14.37
CA PRO A 408 11.42 16.90 -15.15
C PRO A 408 12.33 15.96 -15.95
N SER A 409 12.29 14.65 -15.68
CA SER A 409 13.09 13.63 -16.37
C SER A 409 12.39 12.27 -16.24
N SER A 410 12.49 11.45 -17.28
CA SER A 410 12.02 10.05 -17.27
C SER A 410 12.67 9.22 -16.16
N GLU A 411 13.88 9.57 -15.73
CA GLU A 411 14.56 8.84 -14.66
C GLU A 411 13.85 8.92 -13.30
N LYS A 412 12.95 9.89 -13.12
CA LYS A 412 12.12 10.01 -11.92
C LYS A 412 11.12 8.86 -11.75
N TYR A 413 10.79 8.13 -12.81
CA TYR A 413 9.96 6.92 -12.72
C TYR A 413 10.66 5.75 -12.03
N PHE A 414 11.90 5.91 -11.55
CA PHE A 414 12.46 5.06 -10.51
C PHE A 414 12.28 5.72 -9.13
N GLY A 415 11.26 5.28 -8.39
CA GLY A 415 10.93 5.81 -7.06
C GLY A 415 9.90 6.94 -7.06
N SER A 416 9.32 7.30 -8.20
CA SER A 416 8.16 8.20 -8.27
C SER A 416 7.08 7.65 -9.18
N ILE A 417 5.84 8.06 -8.92
CA ILE A 417 4.67 7.77 -9.75
C ILE A 417 3.82 9.03 -9.88
N ASP A 418 3.25 9.24 -11.05
CA ASP A 418 2.37 10.38 -11.31
C ASP A 418 0.90 10.09 -10.92
N ASP A 419 0.02 11.06 -11.18
CA ASP A 419 -1.41 10.97 -10.90
C ASP A 419 -2.24 10.49 -12.13
N ARG A 420 -1.62 9.83 -13.11
CA ARG A 420 -2.23 9.28 -14.33
C ARG A 420 -2.31 7.76 -14.32
N HIS A 421 -1.57 7.12 -13.42
CA HIS A 421 -1.61 5.68 -13.23
C HIS A 421 -2.82 5.30 -12.38
N ILE A 422 -3.61 4.33 -12.86
CA ILE A 422 -4.71 3.73 -12.10
C ILE A 422 -4.51 2.22 -12.04
N ALA A 423 -4.22 1.71 -10.86
CA ALA A 423 -3.98 0.29 -10.60
C ALA A 423 -5.28 -0.49 -10.46
N PHE A 424 -5.37 -1.66 -11.10
CA PHE A 424 -6.47 -2.62 -10.92
C PHE A 424 -6.00 -3.95 -10.34
N SER A 425 -4.70 -4.25 -10.42
CA SER A 425 -4.13 -5.46 -9.82
C SER A 425 -2.66 -5.26 -9.47
N ALA A 426 -2.22 -5.86 -8.37
CA ALA A 426 -0.85 -5.87 -7.92
C ALA A 426 -0.52 -7.34 -7.65
N ASP A 427 0.27 -7.93 -8.55
CA ASP A 427 0.46 -9.38 -8.72
C ASP A 427 -0.81 -10.14 -9.13
N SER A 428 -0.66 -11.45 -9.38
CA SER A 428 -1.74 -12.34 -9.80
C SER A 428 -2.82 -12.46 -8.72
N TYR A 429 -4.07 -12.34 -9.14
CA TYR A 429 -5.25 -12.57 -8.31
C TYR A 429 -5.91 -13.89 -8.72
N LYS A 430 -6.04 -14.82 -7.76
CA LYS A 430 -6.72 -16.10 -7.96
C LYS A 430 -8.15 -16.03 -7.48
N VAL A 431 -9.09 -16.26 -8.38
CA VAL A 431 -10.51 -16.33 -8.05
C VAL A 431 -10.83 -17.64 -7.34
N SER A 432 -11.61 -17.54 -6.25
CA SER A 432 -12.23 -18.72 -5.63
C SER A 432 -13.45 -19.12 -6.47
N ARG A 433 -13.29 -20.18 -7.24
CA ARG A 433 -14.33 -20.74 -8.12
C ARG A 433 -15.62 -21.08 -7.35
N LEU A 434 -16.76 -20.79 -7.96
CA LEU A 434 -18.09 -21.09 -7.42
C LEU A 434 -18.72 -22.33 -8.06
N LEU A 435 -18.22 -22.77 -9.21
CA LEU A 435 -18.65 -23.98 -9.91
C LEU A 435 -17.50 -24.99 -9.99
N PRO A 436 -17.44 -25.99 -9.09
CA PRO A 436 -16.37 -27.00 -9.10
C PRO A 436 -16.18 -27.68 -10.47
N ASP A 437 -17.29 -28.08 -11.11
CA ASP A 437 -17.31 -28.76 -12.41
C ASP A 437 -17.57 -27.81 -13.59
N GLY A 438 -17.56 -26.50 -13.33
CA GLY A 438 -17.71 -25.47 -14.35
C GLY A 438 -16.49 -25.34 -15.26
N LYS A 439 -16.67 -24.64 -16.37
CA LYS A 439 -15.57 -24.20 -17.24
C LYS A 439 -15.23 -22.76 -16.92
N THR A 440 -14.00 -22.37 -17.20
CA THR A 440 -13.50 -21.01 -16.95
C THR A 440 -12.89 -20.41 -18.22
N SER A 441 -13.02 -19.11 -18.37
CA SER A 441 -12.31 -18.35 -19.41
C SER A 441 -11.72 -17.06 -18.83
N ARG A 442 -10.79 -16.49 -19.60
CA ARG A 442 -10.13 -15.22 -19.31
C ARG A 442 -10.35 -14.27 -20.48
N SER A 443 -10.62 -13.01 -20.18
CA SER A 443 -10.79 -11.98 -21.21
C SER A 443 -9.45 -11.59 -21.82
N GLU A 444 -9.42 -11.38 -23.13
CA GLU A 444 -8.22 -10.92 -23.85
C GLU A 444 -7.85 -9.46 -23.51
N LYS A 445 -8.79 -8.68 -22.96
CA LYS A 445 -8.58 -7.30 -22.53
C LYS A 445 -8.02 -7.25 -21.10
N GLU A 446 -6.77 -7.67 -20.95
CA GLU A 446 -6.10 -7.79 -19.65
C GLU A 446 -5.55 -6.46 -19.11
N TRP A 447 -6.38 -5.58 -18.57
CA TRP A 447 -5.91 -4.48 -17.69
C TRP A 447 -5.52 -4.98 -16.29
N THR A 448 -5.59 -6.30 -16.07
CA THR A 448 -5.56 -6.92 -14.75
C THR A 448 -4.91 -8.30 -14.80
N PHE A 449 -4.26 -8.69 -13.71
CA PHE A 449 -3.69 -10.01 -13.52
C PHE A 449 -4.65 -10.97 -12.79
N ILE A 450 -5.94 -10.98 -13.16
CA ILE A 450 -6.90 -11.99 -12.68
C ILE A 450 -6.81 -13.28 -13.51
N ASP A 451 -6.89 -14.45 -12.87
CA ASP A 451 -6.82 -15.74 -13.57
C ASP A 451 -8.12 -16.13 -14.28
N ILE A 452 -9.27 -15.76 -13.72
CA ILE A 452 -10.60 -16.10 -14.23
C ILE A 452 -11.44 -14.82 -14.35
N ASN A 453 -11.98 -14.56 -15.53
CA ASN A 453 -12.99 -13.52 -15.74
C ASN A 453 -14.40 -14.09 -15.81
N GLU A 454 -14.54 -15.32 -16.31
CA GLU A 454 -15.84 -15.93 -16.52
C GLU A 454 -15.78 -17.40 -16.07
N GLU A 455 -16.82 -17.82 -15.38
CA GLU A 455 -17.02 -19.20 -14.95
C GLU A 455 -18.45 -19.60 -15.31
N TYR A 456 -18.64 -20.74 -15.98
CA TYR A 456 -19.95 -21.14 -16.47
C TYR A 456 -20.21 -22.64 -16.31
N SER A 457 -21.49 -22.97 -16.08
CA SER A 457 -21.92 -24.34 -15.82
C SER A 457 -21.95 -25.19 -17.10
N GLN A 458 -22.09 -26.51 -16.97
CA GLN A 458 -22.06 -27.44 -18.10
C GLN A 458 -23.27 -27.29 -19.04
N GLU A 459 -24.36 -26.72 -18.54
CA GLU A 459 -25.57 -26.40 -19.29
C GLU A 459 -25.33 -25.29 -20.31
N ILE A 460 -24.32 -24.44 -20.09
CA ILE A 460 -23.91 -23.39 -21.03
C ILE A 460 -23.04 -24.03 -22.13
N GLN A 461 -23.61 -24.12 -23.32
CA GLN A 461 -22.96 -24.75 -24.47
C GLN A 461 -22.07 -23.77 -25.24
N ALA A 462 -22.52 -22.51 -25.38
CA ALA A 462 -21.77 -21.44 -26.02
C ALA A 462 -22.35 -20.07 -25.64
N TYR A 463 -21.53 -19.02 -25.67
CA TYR A 463 -21.95 -17.63 -25.61
C TYR A 463 -20.85 -16.76 -26.22
N THR A 464 -21.14 -15.48 -26.45
CA THR A 464 -20.14 -14.46 -26.80
C THR A 464 -20.02 -13.48 -25.64
N SER A 465 -18.80 -13.18 -25.23
CA SER A 465 -18.52 -12.12 -24.28
C SER A 465 -17.71 -11.00 -24.93
N PHE A 466 -18.11 -9.76 -24.64
CA PHE A 466 -17.36 -8.58 -25.01
C PHE A 466 -17.04 -7.77 -23.76
N TRP A 467 -15.78 -7.39 -23.61
CA TRP A 467 -15.30 -6.57 -22.51
C TRP A 467 -14.85 -5.22 -23.08
N SER A 468 -15.40 -4.12 -22.57
CA SER A 468 -15.01 -2.78 -23.00
C SER A 468 -13.59 -2.43 -22.53
N ASP A 469 -13.03 -1.39 -23.13
CA ASP A 469 -11.91 -0.69 -22.50
C ASP A 469 -12.42 0.09 -21.28
N ILE A 470 -11.52 0.56 -20.41
CA ILE A 470 -11.89 1.54 -19.39
C ILE A 470 -12.05 2.89 -20.07
N GLU A 471 -13.14 3.59 -19.80
CA GLU A 471 -13.41 4.94 -20.29
C GLU A 471 -13.30 5.95 -19.15
N VAL A 472 -12.69 7.11 -19.43
CA VAL A 472 -12.63 8.23 -18.48
C VAL A 472 -13.83 9.13 -18.73
N THR A 473 -14.81 9.09 -17.84
CA THR A 473 -16.05 9.88 -17.96
C THR A 473 -15.94 11.25 -17.29
N GLY A 474 -14.94 11.45 -16.42
CA GLY A 474 -14.70 12.72 -15.75
C GLY A 474 -13.33 12.80 -15.08
N ILE A 475 -12.83 14.03 -14.94
CA ILE A 475 -11.61 14.37 -14.19
C ILE A 475 -11.95 15.59 -13.32
N TYR A 476 -11.67 15.50 -12.01
CA TYR A 476 -12.01 16.50 -10.99
C TYR A 476 -10.84 16.87 -10.10
#